data_AF-A0AAW8ARL6-F1
#
_entry.id   AF-A0AAW8ARL6-F1
#
_cell.length_a   1.000
_cell.length_b   1.000
_cell.length_c   1.000
_cell.angle_alpha   90.00
_cell.angle_beta   90.00
_cell.angle_gamma   90.00
#
_symmetry.space_group_name_H-M   'P 1'
#
loop_
_entity.id
_entity.type
_entity.pdbx_description
1 polymer ?
#
loop_
_entity_poly.entity_id
_entity_poly.type
_entity_poly.pdbx_seq_one_letter_code
_entity_poly.pdbx_strand_id
1 'polypeptide(L)'
;VVIDGKAKGIIARDLVSGEIKRYAADAVVLATGGYSRVFRLSTLAIGCNGSAIWKAHKRGAYFAAPSFTQIHPTALPQTSEAQSK
;
A
#
# COMPACT_ATOMS: atom_id res chain seq x y z
N VAL A 1 -6.98 11.35 -7.59
CA VAL A 1 -7.82 12.55 -7.84
C VAL A 1 -9.21 12.04 -8.10
N VAL A 2 -10.23 12.59 -7.45
CA VAL A 2 -11.62 12.17 -7.64
C VAL A 2 -12.40 13.41 -8.06
N ILE A 3 -13.14 13.31 -9.17
CA ILE A 3 -14.02 14.35 -9.71
C ILE A 3 -15.33 13.66 -10.06
N ASP A 4 -16.45 14.18 -9.54
CA ASP A 4 -17.80 13.60 -9.74
C ASP A 4 -17.87 12.09 -9.44
N GLY A 5 -17.20 11.67 -8.36
CA GLY A 5 -17.12 10.27 -7.93
C GLY A 5 -16.21 9.37 -8.80
N LYS A 6 -15.58 9.91 -9.85
CA LYS A 6 -14.71 9.16 -10.76
C LYS A 6 -13.23 9.44 -10.47
N ALA A 7 -12.41 8.39 -10.49
CA ALA A 7 -10.97 8.56 -10.41
C ALA A 7 -10.45 9.21 -11.71
N LYS A 8 -9.71 10.31 -11.60
CA LYS A 8 -9.17 11.09 -12.72
C LYS A 8 -7.64 11.24 -12.69
N GLY A 9 -6.97 10.24 -12.12
CA GLY A 9 -5.51 10.21 -12.00
C GLY A 9 -4.98 10.17 -10.57
N ILE A 10 -3.68 10.35 -10.41
CA ILE A 10 -2.95 10.29 -9.14
C ILE A 10 -2.09 11.53 -8.90
N ILE A 11 -1.70 11.72 -7.64
CA ILE A 11 -0.67 12.65 -7.23
C ILE A 11 0.41 11.82 -6.56
N ALA A 12 1.64 11.90 -7.05
CA ALA A 12 2.78 11.14 -6.54
C ALA A 12 3.94 12.08 -6.20
N ARG A 13 4.78 11.62 -5.27
CA ARG A 13 6.01 12.31 -4.88
C ARG A 13 7.20 11.55 -5.46
N ASP A 14 8.08 12.26 -6.14
CA ASP A 14 9.40 11.76 -6.48
C ASP A 14 10.21 11.61 -5.18
N LEU A 15 10.72 10.40 -4.92
CA LEU A 15 11.42 10.12 -3.66
C LEU A 15 12.87 10.63 -3.64
N VAL A 16 13.45 10.96 -4.81
CA VAL A 16 14.81 11.50 -4.93
C VAL A 16 14.77 13.02 -4.84
N SER A 17 13.93 13.67 -5.65
CA SER A 17 13.86 15.14 -5.72
C SER A 17 12.87 15.77 -4.73
N GLY A 18 11.90 14.99 -4.24
CA GLY A 18 10.79 15.48 -3.42
C GLY A 18 9.66 16.16 -4.23
N GLU A 19 9.80 16.29 -5.55
CA GLU A 19 8.82 16.96 -6.42
C GLU A 19 7.46 16.24 -6.38
N ILE A 20 6.38 17.03 -6.35
CA ILE A 20 5.01 16.50 -6.39
C ILE A 20 4.46 16.64 -7.81
N LYS A 21 4.16 15.50 -8.44
CA LYS A 21 3.63 15.43 -9.80
C LYS A 21 2.19 14.95 -9.82
N ARG A 22 1.44 15.48 -10.80
CA ARG A 22 0.06 15.08 -11.10
C ARG A 22 0.09 14.26 -12.38
N TYR A 23 -0.57 13.12 -12.35
CA TYR A 23 -0.72 12.23 -13.50
C TYR A 23 -2.21 12.09 -13.78
N ALA A 24 -2.70 12.76 -14.82
CA ALA A 24 -4.08 12.66 -15.27
C ALA A 24 -4.29 11.36 -16.08
N ALA A 25 -5.43 10.70 -15.87
CA ALA A 25 -5.80 9.50 -16.62
C ALA A 25 -7.33 9.29 -16.55
N ASP A 26 -7.89 8.67 -17.58
CA ASP A 26 -9.31 8.29 -17.61
C ASP A 26 -9.64 7.07 -16.76
N ALA A 27 -8.65 6.19 -16.59
CA ALA A 27 -8.73 5.03 -15.71
C ALA A 27 -7.45 4.95 -14.85
N VAL A 28 -7.60 4.50 -13.61
CA VAL A 28 -6.49 4.31 -12.67
C VAL A 28 -6.58 2.91 -12.08
N VAL A 29 -5.51 2.14 -12.23
CA VAL A 29 -5.37 0.81 -11.62
C VAL A 29 -4.39 0.91 -10.45
N LEU A 30 -4.84 0.55 -9.25
CA LEU A 30 -3.97 0.46 -8.08
C LEU A 30 -3.56 -1.00 -7.85
N ALA A 31 -2.32 -1.33 -8.20
CA ALA A 31 -1.72 -2.65 -8.00
C ALA A 31 -0.60 -2.58 -6.93
N THR A 32 -0.89 -1.98 -5.77
CA THR A 32 0.14 -1.52 -4.82
C THR A 32 0.55 -2.55 -3.76
N GLY A 33 0.16 -3.82 -3.91
CA GLY A 33 0.46 -4.88 -2.96
C GLY A 33 -0.40 -4.85 -1.68
N GLY A 34 0.03 -5.63 -0.68
CA GLY A 34 -0.70 -5.85 0.58
C GLY A 34 -0.47 -4.80 1.67
N TYR A 35 -1.11 -5.01 2.82
CA TYR A 35 -1.14 -4.07 3.95
C TYR A 35 -0.64 -4.68 5.28
N SER A 36 -0.19 -5.93 5.31
CA SER A 36 0.16 -6.64 6.56
C SER A 36 1.48 -6.20 7.20
N ARG A 37 2.11 -5.10 6.76
CA ARG A 37 3.14 -4.40 7.55
C ARG A 37 2.58 -3.60 8.73
N VAL A 38 1.26 -3.58 8.91
CA VAL A 38 0.62 -3.14 10.16
C VAL A 38 0.98 -4.04 11.36
N PHE A 39 1.41 -5.28 11.11
CA PHE A 39 1.89 -6.18 12.14
C PHE A 39 3.40 -6.02 12.37
N ARG A 40 3.82 -6.16 13.64
CA ARG A 40 5.24 -6.10 14.05
C ARG A 40 6.08 -7.17 13.34
N LEU A 41 5.59 -8.41 13.32
CA LEU A 41 6.21 -9.53 12.62
C LEU A 41 5.41 -9.82 11.35
N SER A 42 6.06 -9.68 10.19
CA SER A 42 5.42 -9.82 8.89
C SER A 42 6.44 -10.34 7.87
N THR A 43 6.04 -11.26 7.01
CA THR A 43 6.87 -11.76 5.91
C THR A 43 6.87 -10.82 4.69
N LEU A 44 5.98 -9.82 4.67
CA LEU A 44 5.88 -8.87 3.57
C LEU A 44 7.13 -7.97 3.49
N ALA A 45 7.47 -7.54 2.27
CA ALA A 45 8.52 -6.55 2.09
C ALA A 45 8.17 -5.22 2.78
N ILE A 46 9.19 -4.43 3.14
CA ILE A 46 9.03 -3.15 3.85
C ILE A 46 8.10 -2.18 3.09
N GLY A 47 8.11 -2.24 1.75
CA GLY A 47 7.24 -1.42 0.90
C GLY A 47 5.75 -1.77 0.94
N CYS A 48 5.35 -2.93 1.48
CA CYS A 48 3.96 -3.38 1.58
C CYS A 48 3.20 -2.69 2.73
N ASN A 49 3.17 -1.35 2.70
CA ASN A 49 2.68 -0.50 3.78
C ASN A 49 1.18 -0.13 3.68
N GLY A 50 0.46 -0.61 2.66
CA GLY A 50 -0.97 -0.36 2.50
C GLY A 50 -1.36 1.11 2.25
N SER A 51 -0.41 2.03 2.03
CA SER A 51 -0.71 3.47 2.00
C SER A 51 -1.63 3.88 0.84
N ALA A 52 -1.49 3.26 -0.34
CA ALA A 52 -2.29 3.60 -1.52
C ALA A 52 -3.74 3.11 -1.40
N ILE A 53 -3.95 1.84 -1.00
CA ILE A 53 -5.29 1.28 -0.77
C ILE A 53 -6.01 2.03 0.35
N TRP A 54 -5.31 2.38 1.44
CA TRP A 54 -5.88 3.17 2.53
C TRP A 54 -6.29 4.58 2.08
N LYS A 55 -5.48 5.24 1.24
CA LYS A 55 -5.82 6.55 0.66
C LYS A 55 -7.04 6.46 -0.28
N ALA A 56 -7.18 5.38 -1.03
CA ALA A 56 -8.35 5.15 -1.87
C ALA A 56 -9.61 4.94 -1.02
N HIS A 57 -9.51 4.13 0.05
CA HIS A 57 -10.61 3.89 0.97
C HIS A 57 -11.11 5.18 1.62
N LYS A 58 -10.20 6.01 2.13
CA LYS A 58 -10.53 7.35 2.68
C LYS A 58 -11.17 8.31 1.67
N ARG A 59 -11.15 8.00 0.38
CA ARG A 59 -11.78 8.76 -0.71
C ARG A 59 -13.07 8.11 -1.22
N GLY A 60 -13.64 7.17 -0.46
CA GLY A 60 -14.95 6.56 -0.76
C GLY A 60 -14.88 5.21 -1.46
N ALA A 61 -13.68 4.68 -1.76
CA ALA A 61 -13.58 3.31 -2.26
C ALA A 61 -13.91 2.30 -1.14
N TYR A 62 -14.63 1.23 -1.47
CA TYR A 62 -14.84 0.14 -0.51
C TYR A 62 -13.54 -0.62 -0.25
N PHE A 63 -13.36 -1.07 0.99
CA PHE A 63 -12.22 -1.88 1.41
C PHE A 63 -12.76 -3.15 2.08
N ALA A 64 -12.79 -4.24 1.30
CA ALA A 64 -13.36 -5.49 1.75
C ALA A 64 -12.39 -6.25 2.67
N ALA A 65 -12.96 -6.89 3.70
CA ALA A 65 -12.29 -7.86 4.57
C ALA A 65 -10.90 -7.43 5.12
N PRO A 66 -10.70 -6.18 5.59
CA PRO A 66 -9.39 -5.72 6.07
C PRO A 66 -8.90 -6.47 7.33
N SER A 67 -9.80 -7.16 8.04
CA SER A 67 -9.48 -7.99 9.21
C SER A 67 -9.07 -9.42 8.86
N PHE A 68 -9.24 -9.88 7.62
CA PHE A 68 -8.95 -11.25 7.20
C PHE A 68 -7.48 -11.36 6.77
N THR A 69 -6.59 -11.38 7.76
CA THR A 69 -5.15 -11.52 7.53
C THR A 69 -4.70 -12.97 7.70
N GLN A 70 -3.99 -13.51 6.70
CA GLN A 70 -3.35 -14.81 6.79
C GLN A 70 -2.01 -14.72 7.54
N ILE A 71 -1.79 -15.62 8.50
CA ILE A 71 -0.51 -15.81 9.16
C ILE A 71 0.12 -17.09 8.62
N HIS A 72 1.37 -16.99 8.15
CA HIS A 72 2.11 -18.15 7.68
C HIS A 72 2.65 -18.96 8.87
N PRO A 73 2.43 -20.29 8.93
CA PRO A 73 2.76 -21.10 10.12
C PRO A 73 4.27 -21.29 10.33
N THR A 74 5.08 -21.15 9.28
CA THR A 74 6.53 -21.46 9.32
C THR A 74 7.39 -20.26 8.90
N ALA A 75 6.97 -19.04 9.27
CA ALA A 75 7.83 -17.87 9.11
C ALA A 75 9.15 -18.08 9.86
N LEU A 76 10.28 -17.80 9.21
CA LEU A 76 11.60 -17.92 9.86
C LEU A 76 11.67 -16.94 11.03
N PRO A 77 12.03 -17.39 12.25
CA PRO A 77 12.20 -16.50 13.39
C PRO A 77 13.33 -15.50 13.13
N GLN A 78 13.25 -14.32 13.73
CA GLN A 78 14.36 -13.38 13.75
C GLN A 78 15.48 -13.96 14.61
N THR A 79 16.60 -14.33 14.01
CA THR A 79 17.74 -14.94 14.73
C THR A 79 19.01 -14.10 14.72
N SER A 80 19.06 -13.03 13.91
CA SER A 80 20.21 -12.11 13.88
C SER A 80 19.81 -10.72 13.37
N GLU A 81 20.60 -9.70 13.72
CA GLU A 81 20.42 -8.34 13.21
C GLU A 81 20.69 -8.21 11.70
N ALA A 82 21.44 -9.16 11.12
CA ALA A 82 21.72 -9.21 9.69
C ALA A 82 20.58 -9.82 8.86
N GLN A 83 19.54 -10.36 9.51
CA GLN A 83 18.41 -10.95 8.81
C GLN A 83 17.68 -9.85 8.03
N SER A 84 17.57 -10.04 6.71
CA SER A 84 17.17 -8.99 5.76
C SER A 84 15.72 -8.53 5.89
N LYS A 85 14.94 -9.17 6.76
CA LYS A 85 13.57 -8.86 7.18
C LYS A 85 13.28 -9.50 8.52
#